data_AF-A0A2M8NUE0-F1
#
_entry.id   AF-A0A2M8NUE0-F1
#
_cell.length_a   1.000
_cell.length_b   1.000
_cell.length_c   1.000
_cell.angle_alpha   90.00
_cell.angle_beta   90.00
_cell.angle_gamma   90.00
#
_symmetry.space_group_name_H-M   'P 1'
#
loop_
_entity.id
_entity.type
_entity.pdbx_description
1 polymer ?
#
loop_
_entity_poly.entity_id
_entity_poly.type
_entity_poly.pdbx_seq_one_letter_code
_entity_poly.pdbx_strand_id
1 'polypeptide(L)'
;MRFWLIISLMLSVWVSVTTAQDAPITNPDTCLAEGAYDPNVDYFPEKVTLEYTTGFSVDYFNAYKVVTVTTPWNNADADDVVQYLLVQCGAPIPTGYDTAQVVSIPVTSAVSMSTT
;
A
#
# COMPACT_ATOMS: atom_id res chain seq x y z
N MET A 1 -50.86 16.94 -40.06
CA MET A 1 -49.94 18.02 -40.52
C MET A 1 -50.08 19.16 -39.53
N ARG A 2 -49.17 19.54 -38.63
CA ARG A 2 -47.73 19.29 -38.38
C ARG A 2 -47.60 19.31 -36.84
N PHE A 3 -47.20 18.24 -36.14
CA PHE A 3 -45.83 17.74 -36.00
C PHE A 3 -44.78 18.83 -35.78
N TRP A 4 -45.00 19.74 -34.82
CA TRP A 4 -43.93 20.64 -34.36
C TRP A 4 -44.18 21.20 -32.96
N LEU A 5 -44.27 20.29 -31.98
CA LEU A 5 -44.39 20.61 -30.55
C LEU A 5 -43.20 20.06 -29.74
N ILE A 6 -42.08 19.78 -30.39
CA ILE A 6 -40.90 19.15 -29.77
C ILE A 6 -39.66 19.82 -30.37
N ILE A 7 -38.63 20.06 -29.55
CA ILE A 7 -37.31 20.68 -29.85
C ILE A 7 -37.23 22.13 -29.37
N SER A 8 -36.91 22.31 -28.08
CA SER A 8 -35.84 23.22 -27.63
C SER A 8 -35.84 23.38 -26.10
N LEU A 9 -35.75 22.28 -25.35
CA LEU A 9 -35.40 22.32 -23.92
C LEU A 9 -34.69 21.02 -23.50
N MET A 10 -33.63 20.65 -24.22
CA MET A 10 -32.66 19.64 -23.74
C MET A 10 -31.26 20.18 -23.95
N LEU A 11 -30.83 21.05 -23.04
CA LEU A 11 -29.41 21.19 -22.74
C LEU A 11 -29.23 20.67 -21.30
N SER A 12 -29.37 19.36 -21.14
CA SER A 12 -28.91 18.68 -19.93
C SER A 12 -27.39 18.82 -19.91
N VAL A 13 -26.91 19.80 -19.13
CA VAL A 13 -25.50 19.91 -18.79
C VAL A 13 -25.17 18.68 -17.95
N TRP A 14 -24.50 17.71 -18.55
CA TRP A 14 -23.84 16.64 -17.81
C TRP A 14 -22.61 17.24 -17.16
N VAL A 15 -22.78 17.78 -15.94
CA VAL A 15 -21.65 18.12 -15.09
C VAL A 15 -21.05 16.80 -14.64
N SER A 16 -19.99 16.35 -15.31
CA SER A 16 -19.10 15.33 -14.75
C SER A 16 -18.36 15.98 -13.60
N VAL A 17 -18.82 15.73 -12.37
CA VAL A 17 -18.06 16.09 -11.16
C VAL A 17 -16.83 15.19 -11.13
N THR A 18 -15.69 15.72 -11.52
CA THR A 18 -14.39 15.08 -11.28
C THR A 18 -14.02 15.36 -9.82
N THR A 19 -14.21 14.39 -8.93
CA THR A 19 -13.71 14.49 -7.57
C THR A 19 -12.20 14.26 -7.59
N ALA A 20 -11.40 15.30 -7.33
CA ALA A 20 -10.03 15.11 -6.88
C ALA A 20 -10.11 14.51 -5.47
N GLN A 21 -9.83 13.23 -5.31
CA GLN A 21 -9.76 12.60 -4.00
C GLN A 21 -8.47 13.08 -3.33
N ASP A 22 -8.59 13.73 -2.17
CA ASP A 22 -7.43 14.13 -1.37
C ASP A 22 -6.55 12.92 -1.06
N ALA A 23 -5.24 13.12 -1.12
CA ALA A 23 -4.28 12.06 -0.79
C ALA A 23 -4.48 11.60 0.66
N PRO A 24 -4.39 10.30 0.94
CA PRO A 24 -4.49 9.79 2.30
C PRO A 24 -3.36 10.38 3.17
N ILE A 25 -3.73 10.81 4.38
CA ILE A 25 -2.79 11.36 5.37
C ILE A 25 -2.45 10.37 6.49
N THR A 26 -3.14 9.22 6.53
CA THR A 26 -2.91 8.12 7.47
C THR A 26 -2.88 6.79 6.72
N ASN A 27 -2.23 5.79 7.31
CA ASN A 27 -2.24 4.44 6.77
C ASN A 27 -3.65 3.82 6.87
N PRO A 28 -4.11 3.00 5.91
CA PRO A 28 -5.39 2.30 6.02
C PRO A 28 -5.38 1.22 7.10
N ASP A 29 -6.36 1.28 8.00
CA ASP A 29 -6.55 0.29 9.07
C ASP A 29 -7.40 -0.93 8.63
N THR A 30 -7.77 -1.00 7.35
CA THR A 30 -8.56 -2.09 6.78
C THR A 30 -8.01 -2.51 5.42
N CYS A 31 -8.37 -3.72 4.99
CA CYS A 31 -8.09 -4.19 3.64
C CYS A 31 -8.79 -3.31 2.59
N LEU A 32 -8.12 -3.08 1.46
CA LEU A 32 -8.73 -2.45 0.30
C LEU A 32 -9.87 -3.34 -0.21
N ALA A 33 -10.98 -2.72 -0.60
CA ALA A 33 -12.07 -3.41 -1.26
C ALA A 33 -11.62 -3.93 -2.64
N GLU A 34 -12.27 -4.98 -3.14
CA GLU A 34 -11.99 -5.50 -4.47
C GLU A 34 -12.12 -4.41 -5.54
N GLY A 35 -11.09 -4.26 -6.37
CA GLY A 35 -11.05 -3.24 -7.43
C GLY A 35 -10.80 -1.81 -6.96
N ALA A 36 -10.62 -1.56 -5.65
CA ALA A 36 -10.35 -0.23 -5.10
C ALA A 36 -8.85 0.15 -5.08
N TYR A 37 -7.97 -0.73 -5.57
CA TYR A 37 -6.54 -0.45 -5.67
C TYR A 37 -6.24 0.58 -6.76
N ASP A 38 -5.52 1.64 -6.39
CA ASP A 38 -4.96 2.63 -7.30
C ASP A 38 -3.43 2.64 -7.17
N PRO A 39 -2.67 2.35 -8.25
CA PRO A 39 -1.21 2.34 -8.19
C PRO A 39 -0.56 3.70 -7.92
N ASN A 40 -1.31 4.80 -8.00
CA ASN A 40 -0.79 6.16 -7.78
C ASN A 40 -1.01 6.68 -6.36
N VAL A 41 -1.71 5.93 -5.51
CA VAL A 41 -2.00 6.31 -4.12
C VAL A 41 -0.90 5.80 -3.20
N ASP A 42 -0.30 6.68 -2.38
CA ASP A 42 0.56 6.28 -1.27
C ASP A 42 -0.32 5.77 -0.12
N TYR A 43 -0.48 4.45 0.01
CA TYR A 43 -1.18 3.80 1.12
C TYR A 43 -0.34 3.78 2.41
N PHE A 44 0.88 4.31 2.39
CA PHE A 44 1.76 4.39 3.55
C PHE A 44 2.34 5.80 3.79
N PRO A 45 1.48 6.82 3.95
CA PRO A 45 1.94 8.19 4.18
C PRO A 45 2.66 8.34 5.54
N GLU A 46 2.36 7.49 6.52
CA GLU A 46 3.02 7.51 7.83
C GLU A 46 4.29 6.65 7.80
N LYS A 47 5.44 7.34 7.79
CA LYS A 47 6.77 6.75 7.64
C LYS A 47 7.54 6.83 8.95
N VAL A 48 8.25 5.76 9.29
CA VAL A 48 9.11 5.72 10.48
C VAL A 48 10.45 6.36 10.16
N THR A 49 11.05 6.99 11.16
CA THR A 49 12.44 7.47 11.10
C THR A 49 13.27 6.66 12.08
N LEU A 50 14.42 6.16 11.63
CA LEU A 50 15.34 5.37 12.46
C LEU A 50 16.42 6.29 13.03
N GLU A 51 16.47 6.43 14.36
CA GLU A 51 17.45 7.33 15.01
C GLU A 51 18.66 6.59 15.61
N TYR A 52 18.44 5.39 16.16
CA TYR A 52 19.45 4.70 16.99
C TYR A 52 19.84 3.31 16.48
N THR A 53 19.41 2.94 15.27
CA THR A 53 19.66 1.59 14.73
C THR A 53 20.13 1.65 13.29
N THR A 54 21.04 0.74 12.96
CA THR A 54 21.48 0.42 11.60
C THR A 54 21.26 -1.06 11.29
N GLY A 55 20.57 -1.80 12.16
CA GLY A 55 20.34 -3.24 12.01
C GLY A 55 19.24 -3.60 11.01
N PHE A 56 18.49 -2.60 10.53
CA PHE A 56 17.54 -2.75 9.45
C PHE A 56 17.28 -1.42 8.73
N SER A 57 16.75 -1.50 7.52
CA SER A 57 16.20 -0.37 6.76
C SER A 57 14.74 -0.61 6.38
N VAL A 58 14.03 0.46 6.05
CA VAL A 58 12.65 0.39 5.55
C VAL A 58 12.52 1.26 4.31
N ASP A 59 12.25 0.63 3.17
CA ASP A 59 11.97 1.30 1.91
C ASP A 59 10.45 1.35 1.68
N TYR A 60 9.95 2.53 1.33
CA TYR A 60 8.52 2.79 1.18
C TYR A 60 8.13 2.93 -0.28
N PHE A 61 7.07 2.22 -0.67
CA PHE A 61 6.40 2.33 -1.96
C PHE A 61 4.92 2.59 -1.74
N ASN A 62 4.20 2.89 -2.83
CA ASN A 62 2.78 3.25 -2.77
C ASN A 62 1.93 2.22 -2.04
N ALA A 63 2.12 0.92 -2.31
CA ALA A 63 1.26 -0.14 -1.78
C ALA A 63 1.99 -1.22 -1.00
N TYR A 64 3.29 -1.06 -0.77
CA TYR A 64 4.09 -1.99 0.02
C TYR A 64 5.30 -1.30 0.64
N LYS A 65 5.88 -1.94 1.64
CA LYS A 65 7.16 -1.57 2.27
C LYS A 65 8.10 -2.75 2.19
N VAL A 66 9.39 -2.49 2.00
CA VAL A 66 10.43 -3.51 2.09
C VAL A 66 11.22 -3.23 3.36
N VAL A 67 11.19 -4.18 4.30
CA VAL A 67 12.02 -4.14 5.49
C VAL A 67 13.20 -5.07 5.26
N THR A 68 14.40 -4.51 5.27
CA THR A 68 15.64 -5.28 5.11
C THR A 68 16.36 -5.31 6.44
N VAL A 69 16.44 -6.49 7.06
CA VAL A 69 17.15 -6.72 8.32
C VAL A 69 18.57 -7.15 7.99
N THR A 70 19.52 -6.24 8.21
CA THR A 70 20.95 -6.43 7.90
C THR A 70 21.72 -7.08 9.04
N THR A 71 21.19 -7.04 10.25
CA THR A 71 21.84 -7.63 11.43
C THR A 71 20.80 -8.38 12.27
N PRO A 72 20.30 -9.53 11.80
CA PRO A 72 19.27 -10.30 12.50
C PRO A 72 19.73 -10.86 13.85
N TRP A 73 21.04 -11.10 14.01
CA TRP A 73 21.68 -11.46 15.28
C TRP A 73 23.11 -10.89 15.35
N ASN A 74 23.77 -11.02 16.49
CA ASN A 74 25.13 -10.53 16.70
C ASN A 74 26.14 -11.24 15.80
N ASN A 75 26.99 -10.49 15.09
CA ASN A 75 27.97 -10.99 14.12
C ASN A 75 27.36 -11.66 12.88
N ALA A 76 26.14 -11.28 12.50
CA ALA A 76 25.57 -11.67 11.21
C ALA A 76 26.44 -11.15 10.05
N ASP A 77 26.64 -12.00 9.04
CA ASP A 77 27.38 -11.67 7.82
C ASP A 77 26.42 -11.13 6.74
N ALA A 78 26.97 -10.70 5.60
CA ALA A 78 26.16 -10.17 4.49
C ALA A 78 25.18 -11.20 3.89
N ASP A 79 25.45 -12.49 4.06
CA ASP A 79 24.59 -13.58 3.58
C ASP A 79 23.40 -13.84 4.51
N ASP A 80 23.39 -13.27 5.71
CA ASP A 80 22.33 -13.44 6.72
C ASP A 80 21.21 -12.38 6.59
N VAL A 81 21.25 -11.54 5.56
CA VAL A 81 20.25 -10.48 5.36
C VAL A 81 18.86 -11.09 5.15
N VAL A 82 17.89 -10.69 5.97
CA VAL A 82 16.50 -11.14 5.87
C VAL A 82 15.63 -10.01 5.33
N GLN A 83 14.80 -10.30 4.32
CA GLN A 83 13.85 -9.34 3.76
C GLN A 83 12.41 -9.71 4.10
N TYR A 84 11.63 -8.69 4.48
CA TYR A 84 10.19 -8.77 4.63
C TYR A 84 9.52 -7.81 3.65
N LEU A 85 8.50 -8.30 2.95
CA LEU A 85 7.68 -7.52 2.05
C LEU A 85 6.31 -7.31 2.70
N LEU A 86 6.07 -6.10 3.20
CA LEU A 86 4.83 -5.73 3.88
C LEU A 86 3.88 -5.10 2.87
N VAL A 87 2.85 -5.81 2.43
CA VAL A 87 1.94 -5.40 1.34
C VAL A 87 0.61 -4.94 1.92
N GLN A 88 0.06 -3.84 1.41
CA GLN A 88 -1.30 -3.43 1.76
C GLN A 88 -2.30 -4.51 1.33
N CYS A 89 -3.13 -4.98 2.27
CA CYS A 89 -4.13 -5.98 2.01
C CYS A 89 -5.09 -5.50 0.91
N GLY A 90 -5.31 -6.32 -0.12
CA GLY A 90 -6.11 -5.98 -1.30
C GLY A 90 -5.33 -5.31 -2.44
N ALA A 91 -4.05 -4.97 -2.24
CA ALA A 91 -3.14 -4.56 -3.31
C ALA A 91 -2.43 -5.78 -3.93
N PRO A 92 -1.99 -5.70 -5.20
CA PRO A 92 -1.19 -6.75 -5.82
C PRO A 92 0.20 -6.87 -5.18
N ILE A 93 0.69 -8.10 -5.04
CA ILE A 93 2.05 -8.37 -4.55
C ILE A 93 3.05 -8.05 -5.68
N PRO A 94 4.08 -7.22 -5.44
CA PRO A 94 5.09 -6.93 -6.44
C PRO A 94 5.96 -8.15 -6.75
N THR A 95 6.50 -8.18 -7.98
CA THR A 95 7.44 -9.24 -8.42
C THR A 95 8.88 -8.89 -8.02
N GLY A 96 9.78 -9.88 -8.03
CA GLY A 96 11.22 -9.68 -7.74
C GLY A 96 11.60 -9.80 -6.26
N TYR A 97 10.71 -10.30 -5.42
CA TYR A 97 10.90 -10.50 -3.98
C TYR A 97 10.69 -11.97 -3.58
N ASP A 98 11.12 -12.92 -4.42
CA ASP A 98 10.82 -14.35 -4.26
C ASP A 98 11.38 -14.97 -2.96
N THR A 99 12.42 -14.37 -2.40
CA THR A 99 13.05 -14.80 -1.14
C THR A 99 12.53 -14.05 0.09
N ALA A 100 11.77 -12.97 -0.11
CA ALA A 100 11.26 -12.16 0.99
C ALA A 100 10.00 -12.80 1.59
N GLN A 101 9.88 -12.73 2.92
CA GLN A 101 8.65 -13.13 3.56
C GLN A 101 7.57 -12.06 3.33
N VAL A 102 6.49 -12.44 2.65
CA VAL A 102 5.36 -11.54 2.38
C VAL A 102 4.42 -11.49 3.59
N VAL A 103 4.11 -10.29 4.06
CA VAL A 103 3.21 -10.02 5.18
C VAL A 103 2.13 -9.05 4.73
N SER A 104 0.86 -9.40 4.92
CA SER A 104 -0.27 -8.53 4.60
C SER A 104 -0.54 -7.53 5.73
N ILE A 105 -0.79 -6.27 5.39
CA ILE A 105 -1.03 -5.15 6.32
C ILE A 105 -2.47 -4.64 6.14
N PRO A 106 -3.22 -4.38 7.23
CA PRO A 106 -2.82 -4.49 8.63
C PRO A 106 -2.68 -5.94 9.11
N VAL A 107 -1.69 -6.19 9.98
CA VAL A 107 -1.51 -7.50 10.63
C VAL A 107 -2.62 -7.68 11.67
N THR A 108 -3.39 -8.76 11.54
CA THR A 108 -4.53 -9.03 12.45
C THR A 108 -4.14 -9.89 13.66
N SER A 109 -3.11 -10.72 13.53
CA SER A 109 -2.57 -11.53 14.63
C SER A 109 -1.11 -11.89 14.38
N ALA A 110 -0.37 -12.11 15.46
CA ALA A 110 1.02 -12.53 15.43
C ALA A 110 1.29 -13.52 16.56
N VAL A 111 2.16 -14.50 16.30
CA VAL A 111 2.63 -15.47 17.30
C VAL A 111 4.15 -15.42 17.29
N SER A 112 4.75 -15.32 18.47
CA SER A 112 6.20 -15.39 18.64
C SER A 112 6.58 -16.73 19.26
N MET A 113 7.61 -17.36 18.70
CA MET A 113 8.19 -18.60 19.22
C MET A 113 9.57 -18.30 19.79
N SER A 114 9.86 -18.82 20.97
CA SER A 114 11.19 -18.73 21.58
C SER A 114 11.96 -20.02 21.28
N THR A 115 13.20 -19.87 20.81
CA THR A 115 14.20 -20.93 20.79
C THR A 115 15.29 -20.54 21.78
N THR A 116 15.66 -21.43 22.70
CA THR A 116 16.82 -21.25 23.60
C THR A 116 18.13 -21.59 22.92
#